data_AF-A0A957UL23-F1
#
_entry.id   AF-A0A957UL23-F1
#
_cell.length_a   1.000
_cell.length_b   1.000
_cell.length_c   1.000
_cell.angle_alpha   90.00
_cell.angle_beta   90.00
_cell.angle_gamma   90.00
#
_symmetry.space_group_name_H-M   'P 1'
#
loop_
_entity.id
_entity.type
_entity.pdbx_description
1 polymer ?
#
loop_
_entity_poly.entity_id
_entity_poly.type
_entity_poly.pdbx_seq_one_letter_code
_entity_poly.pdbx_strand_id
1 'polypeptide(L)'
;EDEHGEPVYDWTLIDRILDTYLEVGCIPFVEIGFMPEALTTAPAGTPYSDPRHGGWRFPPKDYGRWMELMHALGKHCVARYGLGEVSKWYWELWNEPDIFYWAGSTAEYCRLYDYTVAGLTAAIPLAKVGGPSTTSGMSRPESYGFLRDFLEHCACGTNAVTGQRGTRLDYISFHAKGGGYRANAEAVKQTPTMHTVVGNVAVSLNVAA
;
A
#
# COMPACT_ATOMS: atom_id res chain seq x y z
N GLU A 1 15.75 -7.61 15.44
CA GLU A 1 17.10 -7.97 14.95
C GLU A 1 17.69 -8.99 15.91
N ASP A 2 18.59 -9.84 15.45
CA ASP A 2 19.37 -10.70 16.33
C ASP A 2 20.50 -9.91 17.03
N GLU A 3 21.37 -10.61 17.77
CA GLU A 3 22.49 -10.00 18.49
C GLU A 3 23.53 -9.33 17.57
N HIS A 4 23.46 -9.56 16.26
CA HIS A 4 24.36 -9.00 15.25
C HIS A 4 23.74 -7.83 14.48
N GLY A 5 22.50 -7.44 14.79
CA GLY A 5 21.79 -6.38 14.06
C GLY A 5 21.19 -6.88 12.74
N GLU A 6 21.10 -8.19 12.53
CA GLU A 6 20.48 -8.78 11.36
C GLU A 6 18.96 -8.89 11.57
N PRO A 7 18.15 -8.58 10.55
CA PRO A 7 16.70 -8.62 10.69
C PRO A 7 16.23 -10.07 10.84
N VAL A 8 15.36 -10.30 11.83
CA VAL A 8 14.71 -11.59 12.06
C VAL A 8 13.24 -11.43 11.68
N TYR A 9 12.76 -12.29 10.79
CA TYR A 9 11.39 -12.25 10.29
C TYR A 9 10.60 -13.45 10.81
N ASP A 10 9.42 -13.18 11.38
CA ASP A 10 8.45 -14.21 11.74
C ASP A 10 7.27 -14.17 10.76
N TRP A 11 7.19 -15.19 9.91
CA TRP A 11 6.15 -15.30 8.88
C TRP A 11 4.91 -16.06 9.36
N THR A 12 4.86 -16.53 10.61
CA THR A 12 3.83 -17.45 11.10
C THR A 12 2.41 -16.94 10.87
N LEU A 13 2.15 -15.65 11.14
CA LEU A 13 0.81 -15.07 10.95
C LEU A 13 0.49 -14.84 9.47
N ILE A 14 1.48 -14.41 8.68
CA ILE A 14 1.31 -14.21 7.23
C ILE A 14 1.00 -15.55 6.56
N ASP A 15 1.74 -16.60 6.90
CA ASP A 15 1.51 -17.96 6.38
C ASP A 15 0.10 -18.43 6.68
N ARG A 16 -0.37 -18.30 7.93
CA ARG A 16 -1.73 -18.73 8.31
C ARG A 16 -2.82 -17.99 7.52
N ILE A 17 -2.65 -16.70 7.28
CA ILE A 17 -3.61 -15.90 6.51
C ILE A 17 -3.61 -16.33 5.04
N LEU A 18 -2.42 -16.43 4.42
CA LEU A 18 -2.27 -16.80 3.02
C LEU A 18 -2.73 -18.24 2.76
N ASP A 19 -2.32 -19.19 3.61
CA ASP A 19 -2.77 -20.59 3.55
C ASP A 19 -4.31 -20.66 3.56
N THR A 20 -4.97 -19.93 4.46
CA THR A 20 -6.45 -19.91 4.56
C THR A 20 -7.11 -19.44 3.25
N TYR A 21 -6.54 -18.43 2.59
CA TYR A 21 -7.06 -17.95 1.31
C TYR A 21 -6.82 -18.94 0.18
N LEU A 22 -5.64 -19.55 0.14
CA LEU A 22 -5.26 -20.49 -0.91
C LEU A 22 -6.03 -21.81 -0.80
N GLU A 23 -6.35 -22.28 0.42
CA GLU A 23 -7.14 -23.49 0.68
C GLU A 23 -8.53 -23.44 0.01
N VAL A 24 -9.11 -22.24 -0.14
CA VAL A 24 -10.41 -22.04 -0.79
C VAL A 24 -10.30 -21.52 -2.23
N GLY A 25 -9.09 -21.50 -2.79
CA GLY A 25 -8.83 -21.08 -4.17
C GLY A 25 -8.92 -19.57 -4.43
N CYS A 26 -8.84 -18.74 -3.37
CA CYS A 26 -8.76 -17.30 -3.55
C CYS A 26 -7.37 -16.89 -4.07
N ILE A 27 -7.33 -15.81 -4.85
CA ILE A 27 -6.08 -15.15 -5.24
C ILE A 27 -5.84 -13.99 -4.25
N PRO A 28 -4.74 -14.02 -3.48
CA PRO A 28 -4.39 -12.93 -2.59
C PRO A 28 -4.26 -11.58 -3.30
N PHE A 29 -4.91 -10.57 -2.72
CA PHE A 29 -4.57 -9.16 -2.89
C PHE A 29 -3.86 -8.75 -1.60
N VAL A 30 -2.53 -8.68 -1.67
CA VAL A 30 -1.67 -8.43 -0.51
C VAL A 30 -1.43 -6.94 -0.39
N GLU A 31 -2.14 -6.31 0.55
CA GLU A 31 -1.79 -4.97 1.00
C GLU A 31 -0.56 -5.04 1.91
N ILE A 32 0.43 -4.20 1.59
CA ILE A 32 1.68 -4.04 2.30
C ILE A 32 1.52 -2.82 3.20
N GLY A 33 1.05 -3.11 4.40
CA GLY A 33 0.89 -2.16 5.48
C GLY A 33 0.61 -2.94 6.77
N PHE A 34 0.95 -2.41 7.94
CA PHE A 34 1.56 -1.11 8.20
C PHE A 34 3.07 -1.23 8.55
N MET A 35 3.74 -0.11 8.80
CA MET A 35 5.19 -0.09 9.11
C MET A 35 5.51 -0.92 10.35
N PRO A 36 6.50 -1.84 10.30
CA PRO A 36 6.98 -2.54 11.49
C PRO A 36 7.48 -1.57 12.57
N GLU A 37 7.19 -1.88 13.84
CA GLU A 37 7.62 -1.07 14.99
C GLU A 37 9.15 -0.88 15.03
N ALA A 38 9.91 -1.89 14.63
CA ALA A 38 11.36 -1.80 14.57
C ALA A 38 11.87 -0.78 13.54
N LEU A 39 11.07 -0.41 12.54
CA LEU A 39 11.50 0.39 11.39
C LEU A 39 10.84 1.78 11.34
N THR A 40 9.82 2.04 12.14
CA THR A 40 9.09 3.32 12.12
C THR A 40 9.94 4.52 12.59
N THR A 41 9.68 5.70 12.00
CA THR A 41 10.18 7.01 12.46
C THR A 41 9.29 7.67 13.51
N ALA A 42 8.26 6.97 14.00
CA ALA A 42 7.34 7.51 14.99
C ALA A 42 8.09 8.12 16.21
N PRO A 43 7.66 9.30 16.72
CA PRO A 43 8.26 9.89 17.90
C PRO A 43 8.26 8.94 19.10
N ALA A 44 9.30 9.03 19.93
CA ALA A 44 9.39 8.24 21.16
C ALA A 44 8.14 8.43 22.04
N GLY A 45 7.57 7.33 22.51
CA GLY A 45 6.33 7.33 23.30
C GLY A 45 5.04 7.31 22.49
N THR A 46 5.09 7.35 21.15
CA THR A 46 3.92 7.08 20.30
C THR A 46 3.47 5.63 20.52
N PRO A 47 2.21 5.38 20.94
CA PRO A 47 1.71 4.01 21.06
C PRO A 47 1.75 3.32 19.69
N TYR A 48 2.37 2.16 19.56
CA TYR A 48 2.46 1.49 18.26
C TYR A 48 1.07 1.10 17.74
N SER A 49 0.25 0.44 18.56
CA SER A 49 -1.01 -0.17 18.16
C SER A 49 -2.25 0.74 18.23
N ASP A 50 -2.09 2.07 18.36
CA ASP A 50 -3.25 2.97 18.33
C ASP A 50 -3.92 2.94 16.94
N PRO A 51 -5.25 2.82 16.84
CA PRO A 51 -5.94 2.59 15.57
C PRO A 51 -5.94 3.79 14.61
N ARG A 52 -5.55 5.00 15.02
CA ARG A 52 -5.54 6.20 14.13
C ARG A 52 -4.26 7.01 14.20
N HIS A 53 -3.57 6.93 15.33
CA HIS A 53 -2.38 7.70 15.66
C HIS A 53 -1.20 6.78 16.02
N GLY A 54 -1.30 5.50 15.66
CA GLY A 54 -0.31 4.49 16.00
C GLY A 54 1.02 4.71 15.29
N GLY A 55 2.11 4.24 15.90
CA GLY A 55 3.46 4.34 15.31
C GLY A 55 3.61 3.64 13.96
N TRP A 56 2.70 2.72 13.63
CA TRP A 56 2.67 1.99 12.35
C TRP A 56 2.43 2.88 11.12
N ARG A 57 1.95 4.13 11.31
CA ARG A 57 1.59 5.03 10.19
C ARG A 57 2.75 5.84 9.59
N PHE A 58 3.92 5.81 10.24
CA PHE A 58 5.04 6.69 9.91
C PHE A 58 5.97 6.06 8.88
N PRO A 59 6.74 6.87 8.13
CA PRO A 59 7.72 6.36 7.16
C PRO A 59 8.84 5.56 7.83
N PRO A 60 9.57 4.72 7.07
CA PRO A 60 10.67 3.96 7.62
C PRO A 60 11.85 4.87 7.96
N LYS A 61 12.59 4.51 9.01
CA LYS A 61 13.88 5.14 9.37
C LYS A 61 14.97 4.79 8.36
N ASP A 62 14.82 3.65 7.68
CA ASP A 62 15.73 3.15 6.65
C ASP A 62 14.92 2.49 5.52
N TYR A 63 14.95 3.10 4.34
CA TYR A 63 14.25 2.60 3.15
C TYR A 63 14.91 1.33 2.59
N GLY A 64 16.23 1.16 2.74
CA GLY A 64 16.95 -0.04 2.34
C GLY A 64 16.51 -1.25 3.15
N ARG A 65 16.39 -1.10 4.47
CA ARG A 65 15.83 -2.15 5.36
C ARG A 65 14.38 -2.49 5.02
N TRP A 66 13.58 -1.51 4.60
CA TRP A 66 12.24 -1.77 4.07
C TRP A 66 12.29 -2.62 2.78
N MET A 67 13.14 -2.25 1.82
CA MET A 67 13.32 -3.03 0.58
C MET A 67 13.80 -4.45 0.85
N GLU A 68 14.71 -4.64 1.82
CA GLU A 68 15.16 -5.97 2.25
C GLU A 68 14.03 -6.80 2.84
N LEU A 69 13.15 -6.20 3.67
CA LEU A 69 11.95 -6.86 4.18
C LEU A 69 11.02 -7.30 3.03
N MET A 70 10.80 -6.43 2.05
CA MET A 70 9.96 -6.75 0.88
C MET A 70 10.56 -7.88 0.03
N HIS A 71 11.88 -7.86 -0.16
CA HIS A 71 12.59 -8.94 -0.84
C HIS A 71 12.53 -10.25 -0.05
N ALA A 72 12.69 -10.22 1.27
CA ALA A 72 12.59 -11.38 2.13
C ALA A 72 11.17 -11.98 2.13
N LEU A 73 10.14 -11.14 2.23
CA LEU A 73 8.74 -11.56 2.11
C LEU A 73 8.47 -12.23 0.76
N GLY A 74 8.89 -11.60 -0.34
CA GLY A 74 8.74 -12.16 -1.68
C GLY A 74 9.43 -13.51 -1.83
N LYS A 75 10.68 -13.64 -1.35
CA LYS A 75 11.43 -14.91 -1.37
C LYS A 75 10.75 -15.98 -0.54
N HIS A 76 10.26 -15.64 0.64
CA HIS A 76 9.54 -16.56 1.52
C HIS A 76 8.28 -17.10 0.84
N CYS A 77 7.46 -16.22 0.27
CA CYS A 77 6.26 -16.62 -0.48
C CYS A 77 6.61 -17.51 -1.68
N VAL A 78 7.65 -17.19 -2.46
CA VAL A 78 8.10 -18.03 -3.58
C VAL A 78 8.57 -19.40 -3.11
N ALA A 79 9.31 -19.47 -2.01
CA ALA A 79 9.78 -20.73 -1.45
C ALA A 79 8.63 -21.62 -0.95
N ARG A 80 7.60 -21.01 -0.36
CA ARG A 80 6.46 -21.72 0.23
C ARG A 80 5.39 -22.13 -0.79
N TYR A 81 5.03 -21.23 -1.71
CA TYR A 81 3.89 -21.41 -2.63
C TYR A 81 4.30 -21.61 -4.09
N GLY A 82 5.57 -21.36 -4.43
CA GLY A 82 6.09 -21.45 -5.79
C GLY A 82 5.85 -20.19 -6.62
N LEU A 83 6.82 -19.85 -7.47
CA LEU A 83 6.78 -18.63 -8.30
C LEU A 83 5.53 -18.55 -9.18
N GLY A 84 5.09 -19.68 -9.74
CA GLY A 84 3.90 -19.73 -10.61
C GLY A 84 2.60 -19.36 -9.89
N GLU A 85 2.49 -19.65 -8.60
CA GLU A 85 1.34 -19.26 -7.78
C GLU A 85 1.43 -17.78 -7.39
N VAL A 86 2.56 -17.39 -6.80
CA VAL A 86 2.77 -16.03 -6.27
C VAL A 86 2.70 -14.96 -7.37
N SER A 87 3.06 -15.31 -8.62
CA SER A 87 2.94 -14.40 -9.77
C SER A 87 1.49 -14.06 -10.14
N LYS A 88 0.50 -14.81 -9.64
CA LYS A 88 -0.93 -14.51 -9.84
C LYS A 88 -1.45 -13.44 -8.89
N TRP A 89 -0.75 -13.17 -7.79
CA TRP A 89 -1.22 -12.30 -6.72
C TRP A 89 -1.09 -10.82 -7.09
N TYR A 90 -1.81 -9.97 -6.35
CA TYR A 90 -1.68 -8.52 -6.42
C TYR A 90 -0.96 -8.02 -5.17
N TRP A 91 -0.11 -7.00 -5.33
CA TRP A 91 0.67 -6.40 -4.26
C TRP A 91 0.43 -4.89 -4.26
N GLU A 92 -0.12 -4.36 -3.18
CA GLU A 92 -0.44 -2.95 -3.05
C GLU A 92 0.31 -2.35 -1.88
N LEU A 93 0.99 -1.23 -2.09
CA LEU A 93 1.55 -0.49 -0.96
C LEU A 93 0.45 0.32 -0.30
N TRP A 94 0.18 0.04 0.98
CA TRP A 94 -0.59 0.88 1.92
C TRP A 94 -2.07 1.20 1.59
N ASN A 95 -2.94 1.12 2.59
CA ASN A 95 -4.31 1.62 2.47
C ASN A 95 -4.41 3.14 2.68
N GLU A 96 -5.11 3.85 1.77
CA GLU A 96 -5.55 5.25 1.89
C GLU A 96 -4.46 6.20 2.47
N PRO A 97 -3.29 6.32 1.83
CA PRO A 97 -2.17 7.15 2.31
C PRO A 97 -2.46 8.66 2.24
N ASP A 98 -3.56 9.08 1.62
CA ASP A 98 -4.04 10.46 1.59
C ASP A 98 -4.80 10.89 2.87
N ILE A 99 -4.93 9.98 3.85
CA ILE A 99 -5.56 10.28 5.15
C ILE A 99 -4.70 9.77 6.32
N PHE A 100 -5.32 9.59 7.48
CA PHE A 100 -4.62 9.27 8.73
C PHE A 100 -3.88 7.92 8.74
N TYR A 101 -3.98 7.10 7.69
CA TYR A 101 -3.20 5.87 7.61
C TYR A 101 -1.73 6.13 7.30
N TRP A 102 -1.35 7.30 6.78
CA TRP A 102 0.04 7.69 6.52
C TRP A 102 0.37 9.00 7.21
N ALA A 103 1.53 9.10 7.87
CA ALA A 103 2.02 10.34 8.50
C ALA A 103 3.13 11.03 7.70
N GLY A 104 3.67 10.40 6.67
CA GLY A 104 4.68 10.99 5.80
C GLY A 104 4.08 11.92 4.75
N SER A 105 4.96 12.55 3.98
CA SER A 105 4.61 13.28 2.77
C SER A 105 4.29 12.34 1.60
N THR A 106 3.66 12.87 0.55
CA THR A 106 3.49 12.16 -0.74
C THR A 106 4.83 11.76 -1.35
N ALA A 107 5.87 12.60 -1.22
CA ALA A 107 7.20 12.31 -1.73
C ALA A 107 7.87 11.14 -0.98
N GLU A 108 7.69 11.04 0.34
CA GLU A 108 8.15 9.90 1.13
C GLU A 108 7.38 8.62 0.79
N TYR A 109 6.09 8.72 0.51
CA TYR A 109 5.29 7.61 0.02
C TYR A 109 5.78 7.12 -1.36
N CYS A 110 5.99 8.02 -2.32
CA CYS A 110 6.55 7.68 -3.63
C CYS A 110 7.93 7.01 -3.52
N ARG A 111 8.78 7.50 -2.61
CA ARG A 111 10.05 6.84 -2.29
C ARG A 111 9.82 5.45 -1.72
N LEU A 112 8.89 5.28 -0.78
CA LEU A 112 8.58 3.97 -0.21
C LEU A 112 8.09 2.98 -1.29
N TYR A 113 7.31 3.47 -2.24
CA TYR A 113 6.83 2.71 -3.39
C TYR A 113 7.99 2.20 -4.26
N ASP A 114 8.99 3.03 -4.57
CA ASP A 114 10.17 2.61 -5.35
C ASP A 114 10.91 1.44 -4.68
N TYR A 115 11.14 1.54 -3.37
CA TYR A 115 11.82 0.51 -2.58
C TYR A 115 10.96 -0.76 -2.44
N THR A 116 9.63 -0.61 -2.37
CA THR A 116 8.68 -1.74 -2.34
C THR A 116 8.72 -2.52 -3.65
N VAL A 117 8.60 -1.82 -4.78
CA VAL A 117 8.66 -2.41 -6.13
C VAL A 117 10.00 -3.11 -6.33
N ALA A 118 11.12 -2.45 -5.99
CA ALA A 118 12.45 -3.02 -6.15
C ALA A 118 12.63 -4.32 -5.34
N GLY A 119 12.21 -4.32 -4.07
CA GLY A 119 12.33 -5.49 -3.20
C GLY A 119 11.48 -6.66 -3.67
N LEU A 120 10.19 -6.42 -3.95
CA LEU A 120 9.28 -7.47 -4.41
C LEU A 120 9.70 -8.07 -5.75
N THR A 121 10.04 -7.22 -6.73
CA THR A 121 10.33 -7.69 -8.10
C THR A 121 11.69 -8.38 -8.22
N ALA A 122 12.61 -8.13 -7.27
CA ALA A 122 13.84 -8.92 -7.15
C ALA A 122 13.56 -10.39 -6.78
N ALA A 123 12.52 -10.66 -5.97
CA ALA A 123 12.11 -12.02 -5.60
C ALA A 123 11.07 -12.62 -6.57
N ILE A 124 10.15 -11.79 -7.05
CA ILE A 124 9.00 -12.16 -7.86
C ILE A 124 8.99 -11.27 -9.11
N PRO A 125 9.77 -11.60 -10.16
CA PRO A 125 9.89 -10.73 -11.34
C PRO A 125 8.56 -10.38 -12.01
N LEU A 126 7.57 -11.28 -11.89
CA LEU A 126 6.23 -11.14 -12.48
C LEU A 126 5.16 -10.63 -11.48
N ALA A 127 5.55 -10.14 -10.29
CA ALA A 127 4.60 -9.58 -9.33
C ALA A 127 3.78 -8.46 -9.98
N LYS A 128 2.46 -8.45 -9.75
CA LYS A 128 1.59 -7.32 -10.13
C LYS A 128 1.56 -6.32 -8.98
N VAL A 129 2.22 -5.18 -9.13
CA VAL A 129 2.36 -4.16 -8.08
C VAL A 129 1.59 -2.91 -8.46
N GLY A 130 0.83 -2.36 -7.52
CA GLY A 130 0.00 -1.18 -7.76
C GLY A 130 -0.31 -0.35 -6.52
N GLY A 131 -1.20 0.62 -6.70
CA GLY A 131 -1.59 1.58 -5.67
C GLY A 131 -2.21 2.85 -6.28
N PRO A 132 -2.36 3.94 -5.50
CA PRO A 132 -2.02 4.07 -4.08
C PRO A 132 -3.23 3.85 -3.14
N SER A 133 -4.36 3.34 -3.63
CA SER A 133 -5.54 3.09 -2.80
C SER A 133 -6.11 4.35 -2.12
N THR A 134 -6.05 5.51 -2.79
CA THR A 134 -6.52 6.79 -2.21
C THR A 134 -8.03 6.82 -1.99
N THR A 135 -8.51 7.66 -1.07
CA THR A 135 -9.95 7.75 -0.69
C THR A 135 -10.92 8.22 -1.79
N SER A 136 -10.46 8.48 -3.03
CA SER A 136 -11.14 9.15 -4.15
C SER A 136 -12.47 9.84 -3.84
N GLY A 137 -12.42 11.16 -3.67
CA GLY A 137 -13.61 11.96 -3.47
C GLY A 137 -13.57 13.21 -4.32
N MET A 138 -14.62 13.45 -5.12
CA MET A 138 -14.88 14.74 -5.79
C MET A 138 -14.75 15.94 -4.83
N SER A 139 -14.99 15.71 -3.54
CA SER A 139 -14.96 16.73 -2.47
C SER A 139 -13.65 16.76 -1.67
N ARG A 140 -12.60 16.02 -2.07
CA ARG A 140 -11.31 15.93 -1.35
C ARG A 140 -10.13 16.26 -2.28
N PRO A 141 -9.76 17.55 -2.40
CA PRO A 141 -8.63 17.99 -3.21
C PRO A 141 -7.30 17.30 -2.84
N GLU A 142 -7.09 17.02 -1.55
CA GLU A 142 -5.92 16.29 -1.02
C GLU A 142 -5.78 14.90 -1.68
N SER A 143 -6.89 14.17 -1.82
CA SER A 143 -6.92 12.82 -2.42
C SER A 143 -6.57 12.84 -3.90
N TYR A 144 -7.10 13.85 -4.62
CA TYR A 144 -6.78 14.09 -6.02
C TYR A 144 -5.31 14.45 -6.22
N GLY A 145 -4.79 15.38 -5.40
CA GLY A 145 -3.39 15.79 -5.43
C GLY A 145 -2.45 14.62 -5.18
N PHE A 146 -2.73 13.82 -4.15
CA PHE A 146 -1.94 12.63 -3.83
C PHE A 146 -1.92 11.64 -4.99
N LEU A 147 -3.09 11.30 -5.56
CA LEU A 147 -3.17 10.38 -6.70
C LEU A 147 -2.39 10.92 -7.90
N ARG A 148 -2.59 12.19 -8.26
CA ARG A 148 -1.89 12.83 -9.37
C ARG A 148 -0.37 12.77 -9.18
N ASP A 149 0.11 13.22 -8.03
CA ASP A 149 1.55 13.30 -7.75
C ASP A 149 2.18 11.90 -7.73
N PHE A 150 1.45 10.87 -7.26
CA PHE A 150 1.88 9.48 -7.33
C PHE A 150 1.96 8.96 -8.78
N LEU A 151 0.95 9.23 -9.61
CA LEU A 151 0.98 8.80 -11.02
C LEU A 151 2.06 9.54 -11.82
N GLU A 152 2.26 10.83 -11.55
CA GLU A 152 3.34 11.61 -12.13
C GLU A 152 4.71 11.04 -11.74
N HIS A 153 4.91 10.69 -10.45
CA HIS A 153 6.12 9.99 -10.01
C HIS A 153 6.35 8.69 -10.78
N CYS A 154 5.32 7.83 -10.89
CA CYS A 154 5.44 6.56 -11.60
C CYS A 154 5.70 6.74 -13.11
N ALA A 155 5.13 7.77 -13.74
CA ALA A 155 5.29 8.00 -15.17
C ALA A 155 6.62 8.66 -15.53
N CYS A 156 7.07 9.64 -14.74
CA CYS A 156 8.16 10.53 -15.13
C CYS A 156 9.09 11.01 -14.01
N GLY A 157 8.76 10.75 -12.75
CA GLY A 157 9.59 11.08 -11.58
C GLY A 157 10.90 10.27 -11.55
N THR A 158 11.84 10.67 -10.70
CA THR A 158 13.10 9.94 -10.54
C THR A 158 12.92 8.83 -9.51
N ASN A 159 13.07 7.58 -9.95
CA ASN A 159 13.02 6.42 -9.07
C ASN A 159 14.19 6.45 -8.08
N ALA A 160 13.89 6.40 -6.78
CA ALA A 160 14.86 6.56 -5.71
C ALA A 160 15.84 5.39 -5.55
N VAL A 161 15.57 4.23 -6.17
CA VAL A 161 16.47 3.05 -6.15
C VAL A 161 17.36 3.02 -7.39
N THR A 162 16.80 3.27 -8.58
CA THR A 162 17.52 3.10 -9.85
C THR A 162 18.10 4.41 -10.40
N GLY A 163 17.62 5.56 -9.92
CA GLY A 163 17.94 6.88 -10.48
C GLY A 163 17.35 7.14 -11.87
N GLN A 164 16.58 6.20 -12.43
CA GLN A 164 15.95 6.32 -13.74
C GLN A 164 14.62 7.06 -13.65
N ARG A 165 14.09 7.48 -14.81
CA ARG A 165 12.74 8.07 -14.89
C ARG A 165 11.67 6.98 -14.86
N GLY A 166 10.66 7.20 -14.02
CA GLY A 166 9.50 6.36 -13.83
C GLY A 166 9.74 5.18 -12.90
N THR A 167 8.64 4.67 -12.36
CA THR A 167 8.59 3.46 -11.52
C THR A 167 7.48 2.57 -12.04
N ARG A 168 7.74 1.26 -12.05
CA ARG A 168 6.75 0.25 -12.49
C ARG A 168 5.44 0.41 -11.72
N LEU A 169 4.34 0.42 -12.47
CA LEU A 169 2.97 0.47 -11.97
C LEU A 169 2.12 -0.44 -12.85
N ASP A 170 1.70 -1.60 -12.33
CA ASP A 170 0.95 -2.60 -13.10
C ASP A 170 -0.57 -2.33 -13.06
N TYR A 171 -1.04 -1.64 -12.03
CA TYR A 171 -2.44 -1.20 -11.91
C TYR A 171 -2.55 0.04 -11.02
N ILE A 172 -3.65 0.78 -11.22
CA ILE A 172 -4.02 1.96 -10.42
C ILE A 172 -5.24 1.59 -9.58
N SER A 173 -5.22 1.92 -8.29
CA SER A 173 -6.32 1.67 -7.36
C SER A 173 -6.73 2.93 -6.60
N PHE A 174 -8.03 3.02 -6.30
CA PHE A 174 -8.63 4.08 -5.50
C PHE A 174 -10.00 3.64 -4.97
N HIS A 175 -10.44 4.24 -3.86
CA HIS A 175 -11.69 3.90 -3.18
C HIS A 175 -12.83 4.85 -3.51
N ALA A 176 -13.68 4.47 -4.45
CA ALA A 176 -14.87 5.25 -4.78
C ALA A 176 -16.09 4.73 -3.99
N LYS A 177 -16.43 5.44 -2.91
CA LYS A 177 -17.61 5.11 -2.07
C LYS A 177 -18.82 5.94 -2.50
N GLY A 178 -20.00 5.34 -2.48
CA GLY A 178 -21.25 5.99 -2.90
C GLY A 178 -21.85 6.95 -1.88
N GLY A 179 -21.24 7.15 -0.71
CA GLY A 179 -21.72 8.04 0.34
C GLY A 179 -21.08 7.77 1.70
N GLY A 180 -21.15 8.75 2.60
CA GLY A 180 -20.73 8.62 3.99
C GLY A 180 -21.94 8.39 4.90
N TYR A 181 -22.16 7.15 5.31
CA TYR A 181 -23.20 6.83 6.29
C TYR A 181 -22.61 6.94 7.69
N ARG A 182 -23.12 7.86 8.50
CA ARG A 182 -22.89 7.76 9.95
C ARG A 182 -23.66 6.53 10.43
N ALA A 183 -23.07 5.75 11.34
CA ALA A 183 -23.78 4.65 12.00
C ALA A 183 -24.93 5.24 12.84
N ASN A 184 -26.09 5.39 12.22
CA ASN A 184 -27.35 5.70 12.85
C ASN A 184 -28.33 4.61 12.39
N ALA A 185 -28.79 3.78 13.32
CA ALA A 185 -29.73 2.70 13.04
C ALA A 185 -31.08 3.22 12.51
N GLU A 186 -31.38 4.50 12.73
CA GLU A 186 -32.58 5.22 12.25
C GLU A 186 -32.26 6.17 11.10
N ALA A 187 -31.09 6.05 10.46
CA ALA A 187 -30.74 6.88 9.32
C ALA A 187 -31.80 6.75 8.22
N VAL A 188 -32.54 7.83 7.97
CA VAL A 188 -33.40 7.94 6.79
C VAL A 188 -32.53 7.75 5.56
N LYS A 189 -32.97 6.92 4.60
CA LYS A 189 -32.26 6.67 3.33
C LYS A 189 -31.82 8.01 2.73
N GLN A 190 -30.52 8.25 2.73
CA GLN A 190 -29.94 9.44 2.13
C GLN A 190 -29.56 9.13 0.69
N THR A 191 -29.82 10.08 -0.20
CA THR A 191 -29.21 10.11 -1.52
C THR A 191 -27.78 10.59 -1.33
N PRO A 192 -26.79 9.75 -1.64
CA PRO A 192 -26.14 9.99 -2.91
C PRO A 192 -26.53 8.91 -3.89
N THR A 193 -26.75 9.31 -5.13
CA THR A 193 -27.09 8.38 -6.21
C THR A 193 -25.82 7.65 -6.67
N MET A 194 -25.98 6.64 -7.53
CA MET A 194 -24.88 6.10 -8.34
C MET A 194 -24.02 7.20 -9.00
N HIS A 195 -24.55 8.42 -9.18
CA HIS A 195 -23.81 9.58 -9.68
C HIS A 195 -22.58 9.94 -8.83
N THR A 196 -22.60 9.75 -7.50
CA THR A 196 -21.42 10.06 -6.67
C THR A 196 -20.30 9.06 -6.91
N VAL A 197 -20.63 7.78 -7.06
CA VAL A 197 -19.65 6.75 -7.46
C VAL A 197 -19.12 7.06 -8.86
N VAL A 198 -20.00 7.31 -9.82
CA VAL A 198 -19.62 7.64 -11.21
C VAL A 198 -18.76 8.89 -11.26
N GLY A 199 -19.09 9.91 -10.47
CA GLY A 199 -18.31 11.15 -10.38
C GLY A 199 -16.94 10.96 -9.76
N ASN A 200 -16.83 10.20 -8.67
CA ASN A 200 -15.54 9.85 -8.08
C ASN A 200 -14.67 9.04 -9.05
N VAL A 201 -15.27 8.07 -9.75
CA VAL A 201 -14.58 7.29 -10.80
C VAL A 201 -14.14 8.20 -11.94
N ALA A 202 -14.99 9.09 -12.43
CA ALA A 202 -14.65 10.03 -13.51
C ALA A 202 -13.50 10.97 -13.11
N VAL A 203 -13.50 11.47 -11.88
CA VAL A 203 -12.40 12.31 -11.36
C VAL A 203 -11.10 11.51 -11.32
N SER A 204 -11.08 10.31 -10.76
CA SER A 204 -9.87 9.49 -10.71
C SER A 204 -9.39 9.08 -12.11
N LEU A 205 -10.30 8.76 -13.03
CA LEU A 205 -9.95 8.44 -14.42
C LEU A 205 -9.35 9.65 -15.14
N ASN A 206 -9.84 10.87 -14.89
CA ASN A 206 -9.24 12.09 -15.45
C ASN A 206 -7.81 12.34 -14.95
N VAL A 207 -7.45 11.85 -13.76
CA VAL A 207 -6.07 11.91 -13.25
C VAL A 207 -5.18 10.87 -13.93
N ALA A 208 -5.75 9.72 -14.27
CA ALA A 208 -5.03 8.59 -14.84
C ALA A 208 -4.91 8.63 -16.38
N ALA A 209 -5.72 9.44 -17.06
CA ALA A 209 -5.72 9.61 -18.52
C ALA A 209 -4.63 10.56 -19.01
#